data_AF-A0A1E5TD15-F1
#
_entry.id   AF-A0A1E5TD15-F1
#
_cell.length_a   1.000
_cell.length_b   1.000
_cell.length_c   1.000
_cell.angle_alpha   90.00
_cell.angle_beta   90.00
_cell.angle_gamma   90.00
#
_symmetry.space_group_name_H-M   'P 1'
#
loop_
_entity.id
_entity.type
_entity.pdbx_description
1 polymer ?
#
loop_
_entity_poly.entity_id
_entity_poly.type
_entity_poly.pdbx_seq_one_letter_code
_entity_poly.pdbx_strand_id
1 'polypeptide(L)'
;MNISLTSSSGGGQNEPFRIARLEKVSRIYKFQVGDLSEQKIPEIISLHDHKGKLAVSWNREPNEEQKNVIKLVWELQNEYDIIHNIDGEL
;
A
#
# COMPACT_ATOMS: atom_id res chain seq x y z
N MET A 1 11.63 -10.34 -2.39
CA MET A 1 11.15 -10.03 -1.03
C MET A 1 9.72 -10.52 -0.93
N ASN A 2 9.44 -11.43 0.00
CA ASN A 2 8.10 -12.00 0.18
C ASN A 2 7.39 -11.21 1.27
N ILE A 3 6.51 -10.28 0.88
CA ILE A 3 5.65 -9.54 1.82
C ILE A 3 4.41 -10.39 2.07
N SER A 4 4.07 -10.63 3.34
CA SER A 4 2.82 -11.31 3.68
C SER A 4 1.65 -10.33 3.57
N LEU A 5 0.67 -10.65 2.74
CA LEU A 5 -0.54 -9.86 2.54
C LEU A 5 -1.73 -10.63 3.10
N THR A 6 -2.43 -10.02 4.04
CA THR A 6 -3.61 -10.65 4.66
C THR A 6 -4.73 -9.63 4.81
N SER A 7 -5.97 -10.09 4.75
CA SER A 7 -7.11 -9.24 5.06
C SER A 7 -8.15 -9.99 5.86
N SER A 8 -8.91 -9.27 6.67
CA SER A 8 -10.02 -9.84 7.41
C SER A 8 -11.23 -8.90 7.45
N SER A 9 -12.40 -9.45 7.19
CA SER A 9 -13.70 -8.84 7.41
C SER A 9 -14.52 -9.70 8.38
N GLY A 10 -15.63 -9.17 8.89
CA GLY A 10 -16.52 -9.97 9.74
C GLY A 10 -17.14 -11.18 9.03
N GLY A 11 -17.05 -11.28 7.69
CA GLY A 11 -17.65 -12.33 6.87
C GLY A 11 -16.68 -13.18 6.06
N GLY A 12 -15.37 -12.90 6.05
CA GLY A 12 -14.39 -13.67 5.27
C GLY A 12 -12.94 -13.19 5.45
N GLN A 13 -11.99 -14.12 5.29
CA GLN A 13 -10.56 -13.83 5.24
C GLN A 13 -10.13 -13.63 3.78
N ASN A 14 -9.19 -12.72 3.54
CA ASN A 14 -8.52 -12.51 2.25
C ASN A 14 -9.45 -12.14 1.08
N GLU A 15 -10.36 -11.19 1.30
CA GLU A 15 -11.20 -10.61 0.23
C GLU A 15 -10.31 -10.10 -0.93
N PRO A 16 -10.52 -10.54 -2.19
CA PRO A 16 -9.61 -10.26 -3.30
C PRO A 16 -9.32 -8.78 -3.54
N PHE A 17 -10.33 -7.90 -3.46
CA PHE A 17 -10.13 -6.46 -3.64
C PHE A 17 -9.23 -5.85 -2.56
N ARG A 18 -9.30 -6.35 -1.32
CA ARG A 18 -8.44 -5.90 -0.23
C ARG A 18 -7.00 -6.32 -0.46
N ILE A 19 -6.79 -7.57 -0.87
CA ILE A 19 -5.45 -8.05 -1.20
C ILE A 19 -4.87 -7.25 -2.36
N ALA A 20 -5.65 -6.99 -3.41
CA ALA A 20 -5.22 -6.16 -4.54
C ALA A 20 -4.82 -4.74 -4.12
N ARG A 21 -5.54 -4.12 -3.18
CA ARG A 21 -5.16 -2.80 -2.65
C ARG A 21 -3.87 -2.87 -1.82
N LEU A 22 -3.67 -3.92 -1.02
CA LEU A 22 -2.43 -4.13 -0.27
C LEU A 22 -1.23 -4.35 -1.21
N GLU A 23 -1.43 -5.06 -2.33
CA GLU A 23 -0.40 -5.18 -3.37
C GLU A 23 -0.01 -3.81 -3.93
N LYS A 24 -1.00 -2.95 -4.28
CA LYS A 24 -0.75 -1.58 -4.75
C LYS A 24 0.06 -0.78 -3.73
N VAL A 25 -0.31 -0.84 -2.44
CA VAL A 25 0.41 -0.16 -1.35
C VAL A 25 1.87 -0.60 -1.31
N SER A 26 2.12 -1.92 -1.32
CA SER A 26 3.47 -2.46 -1.26
C SER A 26 4.35 -2.03 -2.45
N ARG A 27 3.76 -1.99 -3.66
CA ARG A 27 4.47 -1.61 -4.89
C ARG A 27 4.82 -0.12 -4.91
N ILE A 28 3.86 0.74 -4.55
CA ILE A 28 4.07 2.19 -4.54
C ILE A 28 5.09 2.57 -3.47
N TYR A 29 5.00 1.99 -2.27
CA TYR A 29 5.99 2.23 -1.21
C TYR A 29 7.41 1.86 -1.67
N LYS A 30 7.57 0.70 -2.30
CA LYS A 30 8.87 0.25 -2.82
C LYS A 30 9.44 1.22 -3.87
N PHE A 31 8.58 1.73 -4.76
CA PHE A 31 9.00 2.67 -5.79
C PHE A 31 9.41 4.02 -5.17
N GLN A 32 8.57 4.59 -4.32
CA GLN A 32 8.79 5.90 -3.68
C GLN A 32 10.04 5.89 -2.80
N VAL A 33 10.22 4.89 -1.94
CA VAL A 33 11.36 4.89 -1.02
C VAL A 33 12.65 4.46 -1.71
N GLY A 34 12.57 3.67 -2.79
CA GLY A 34 13.72 3.33 -3.63
C GLY A 34 14.38 4.55 -4.29
N ASP A 35 13.58 5.59 -4.58
CA ASP A 35 14.05 6.86 -5.17
C ASP A 35 14.61 7.84 -4.12
N LEU A 36 14.25 7.65 -2.84
CA LEU A 36 14.50 8.62 -1.77
C LEU A 36 15.74 8.34 -0.91
N SER A 37 16.47 7.22 -1.08
CA SER A 37 17.56 6.93 -0.13
C SER A 37 18.80 6.25 -0.70
N GLU A 38 19.96 6.83 -0.40
CA GLU A 38 21.27 6.14 -0.33
C GLU A 38 21.40 5.24 0.92
N GLN A 39 20.40 5.25 1.82
CA GLN A 39 20.41 4.52 3.09
C GLN A 39 19.63 3.20 2.99
N LYS A 40 19.94 2.26 3.90
CA LYS A 40 19.20 1.00 4.00
C LYS A 40 17.73 1.30 4.37
N ILE A 41 16.80 1.03 3.44
CA ILE A 41 15.35 1.22 3.60
C ILE A 41 14.72 0.12 4.50
N PRO A 42 13.96 0.47 5.55
CA PRO A 42 13.16 -0.50 6.31
C PRO A 42 12.23 -1.28 5.39
N GLU A 43 12.29 -2.60 5.50
CA GLU A 43 11.52 -3.49 4.66
C GLU A 43 10.18 -3.79 5.34
N ILE A 44 9.11 -3.75 4.57
CA ILE A 44 7.78 -4.19 5.04
C ILE A 44 7.77 -5.71 5.05
N ILE A 45 7.50 -6.30 6.21
CA ILE A 45 7.36 -7.75 6.38
C ILE A 45 5.93 -8.18 6.04
N SER A 46 4.94 -7.41 6.52
CA SER A 46 3.54 -7.73 6.29
C SER A 46 2.65 -6.50 6.26
N LEU A 47 1.60 -6.61 5.46
CA LEU A 47 0.49 -5.68 5.42
C LEU A 47 -0.80 -6.43 5.76
N HIS A 48 -1.60 -5.85 6.66
CA HIS A 48 -2.89 -6.40 7.05
C HIS A 48 -3.98 -5.35 6.94
N ASP A 49 -5.04 -5.67 6.20
CA ASP A 49 -6.26 -4.85 6.15
C ASP A 49 -7.34 -5.47 7.05
N HIS A 50 -7.60 -4.79 8.18
CA HIS A 50 -8.69 -5.12 9.08
C HIS A 50 -9.81 -4.09 8.96
N LYS A 51 -10.87 -4.45 8.22
CA LYS A 51 -12.07 -3.61 8.04
C LYS A 51 -11.74 -2.18 7.57
N GLY A 52 -10.81 -2.01 6.64
CA GLY A 52 -10.40 -0.70 6.12
C GLY A 52 -9.33 0.01 6.96
N LYS A 53 -8.81 -0.65 8.00
CA LYS A 53 -7.64 -0.18 8.76
C LYS A 53 -6.40 -0.95 8.33
N LEU A 54 -5.37 -0.22 7.94
CA LEU A 54 -4.08 -0.80 7.58
C LEU A 54 -3.21 -0.99 8.83
N ALA A 55 -2.72 -2.21 9.03
CA ALA A 55 -1.62 -2.51 9.92
C ALA A 55 -0.38 -2.87 9.09
N VAL A 56 0.77 -2.32 9.47
CA VAL A 56 2.05 -2.48 8.77
C VAL A 56 3.10 -2.98 9.74
N SER A 57 3.80 -4.05 9.36
CA SER A 57 4.92 -4.58 10.13
C SER A 57 6.21 -4.39 9.37
N TRP A 58 7.24 -3.93 10.07
CA TRP A 58 8.53 -3.56 9.51
C TRP A 58 9.64 -4.44 10.08
N ASN A 59 10.69 -4.68 9.31
CA ASN A 59 11.87 -5.40 9.80
C ASN A 59 12.74 -4.58 10.77
N ARG A 60 12.53 -3.26 10.81
CA ARG A 60 13.13 -2.30 11.74
C ARG A 60 12.25 -1.05 11.82
N GLU A 61 12.53 -0.17 12.78
CA GLU A 61 11.78 1.08 12.93
C GLU A 61 11.90 1.96 11.67
N PRO A 62 10.78 2.37 11.04
CA PRO A 62 10.77 3.36 9.98
C PRO A 62 10.83 4.78 10.52
N ASN A 63 11.35 5.71 9.71
CA ASN A 63 11.30 7.13 10.03
C ASN A 63 9.90 7.72 9.72
N GLU A 64 9.68 8.98 10.14
CA GLU A 64 8.38 9.64 9.97
C GLU A 64 7.99 9.86 8.50
N GLU A 65 8.95 10.10 7.62
CA GLU A 65 8.70 10.24 6.19
C GLU A 65 8.19 8.92 5.57
N GLN A 66 8.82 7.79 5.90
CA GLN A 66 8.43 6.46 5.46
C GLN A 66 7.04 6.06 5.98
N LYS A 67 6.74 6.39 7.25
CA LYS A 67 5.39 6.22 7.82
C LYS A 67 4.37 7.06 7.05
N ASN A 68 4.72 8.30 6.71
CA ASN A 68 3.85 9.22 5.98
C ASN A 68 3.57 8.76 4.54
N VAL A 69 4.58 8.23 3.83
CA VAL A 69 4.39 7.66 2.48
C VAL A 69 3.37 6.53 2.52
N ILE A 70 3.50 5.56 3.44
CA ILE A 70 2.53 4.47 3.60
C ILE A 70 1.12 4.99 3.86
N LYS A 71 0.99 6.01 4.72
CA LYS A 71 -0.29 6.63 5.05
C LYS A 71 -0.95 7.24 3.81
N LEU A 72 -0.22 8.07 3.07
CA LEU A 72 -0.73 8.72 1.86
C LEU A 72 -1.13 7.70 0.79
N VAL A 73 -0.29 6.67 0.57
CA VAL A 73 -0.57 5.60 -0.39
C VAL A 73 -1.83 4.82 0.00
N TRP A 74 -2.03 4.57 1.30
CA TRP A 74 -3.24 3.93 1.81
C TRP A 74 -4.48 4.79 1.61
N GLU A 75 -4.40 6.09 1.90
CA GLU A 75 -5.50 7.04 1.66
C GLU A 75 -5.92 7.07 0.19
N LEU A 76 -4.95 7.02 -0.74
CA LEU A 76 -5.20 6.95 -2.17
C LEU A 76 -5.83 5.63 -2.64
N GLN A 77 -5.85 4.57 -1.82
CA GLN A 77 -6.55 3.32 -2.16
C GLN A 77 -8.06 3.40 -1.98
N ASN A 78 -8.62 4.46 -1.39
CA ASN A 78 -10.07 4.62 -1.17
C ASN A 78 -10.82 5.09 -2.43
N GLU A 79 -10.53 4.47 -3.57
CA GLU A 79 -11.29 4.47 -4.82
C GLU A 79 -11.95 5.81 -5.19
N TYR A 80 -11.16 6.71 -5.77
CA TYR A 80 -11.73 7.68 -6.70
C TYR A 80 -11.93 6.97 -8.05
N ASP A 81 -13.17 6.89 -8.54
CA ASP A 81 -13.43 6.51 -9.93
C ASP A 81 -12.81 7.58 -10.84
N ILE A 82 -11.67 7.26 -11.46
CA ILE A 82 -10.99 8.17 -12.39
C ILE A 82 -11.44 7.83 -13.81
N ILE A 83 -12.24 8.71 -14.41
CA ILE A 83 -12.57 8.66 -15.82
C ILE A 83 -11.49 9.44 -16.58
N HIS A 84 -10.75 8.74 -17.45
CA HIS A 84 -9.80 9.36 -18.37
C HIS A 84 -10.50 9.60 -19.71
N ASN A 85 -10.68 10.86 -20.10
CA ASN A 85 -11.15 11.23 -21.43
C ASN A 85 -9.96 11.69 -22.28
N ILE A 86 -9.93 11.25 -23.54
CA ILE A 86 -9.05 11.83 -24.57
C ILE A 86 -9.91 12.84 -25.31
N ASP A 87 -9.68 14.13 -25.09
CA ASP A 87 -10.31 15.16 -25.91
C ASP A 87 -9.64 15.15 -27.29
N GLY A 88 -10.35 14.62 -28.28
CA GLY A 88 -10.05 14.78 -29.70
C GLY A 88 -9.35 13.61 -30.40
N GLU A 89 -10.06 12.50 -30.61
CA GLU A 89 -9.91 11.76 -31.87
C GLU A 89 -11.29 11.46 -32.48
N LEU A 90 -11.50 12.11 -33.64
CA LEU A 90 -12.62 12.15 -34.60
C LEU A 90 -13.77 13.14 -34.31
#